data_AF-A0A8J7XQ11-F1
#
_entry.id   AF-A0A8J7XQ11-F1
#
_cell.length_a   1.000
_cell.length_b   1.000
_cell.length_c   1.000
_cell.angle_alpha   90.00
_cell.angle_beta   90.00
_cell.angle_gamma   90.00
#
_symmetry.space_group_name_H-M   'P 1'
#
loop_
_entity.id
_entity.type
_entity.pdbx_description
1 polymer ?
#
loop_
_entity_poly.entity_id
_entity_poly.type
_entity_poly.pdbx_seq_one_letter_code
_entity_poly.pdbx_strand_id
1 'polypeptide(L)' 'MEVKLSQDVEKKLNEIAEGANIPVETAVQYILDQYVNNPGGAIYAGTWRSARGMRYVVQWPFLSGFLKLKEDEVVRRE' A
#
# COMPACT_ATOMS: atom_id res chain seq x y z
N MET A 1 -4.48 14.61 -2.32
CA MET A 1 -5.69 13.76 -2.41
C MET A 1 -5.97 13.24 -1.02
N GLU A 2 -7.20 13.34 -0.53
CA GLU A 2 -7.60 12.80 0.78
C GLU A 2 -8.41 11.51 0.55
N VAL A 3 -7.97 10.41 1.16
CA VAL A 3 -8.62 9.09 1.04
C VAL A 3 -9.23 8.74 2.39
N LYS A 4 -10.54 8.51 2.42
CA LYS A 4 -11.23 8.04 3.64
C LYS A 4 -11.04 6.53 3.76
N LEU A 5 -10.45 6.10 4.87
CA LEU A 5 -10.22 4.69 5.17
C LEU A 5 -11.24 4.21 6.20
N SER A 6 -11.55 2.91 6.17
CA SER A 6 -12.31 2.29 7.25
C SER A 6 -11.39 2.06 8.45
N GLN A 7 -11.98 1.96 9.65
CA GLN A 7 -11.24 1.71 10.89
C GLN A 7 -10.39 0.43 10.81
N ASP A 8 -10.88 -0.62 10.15
CA ASP A 8 -10.14 -1.87 9.97
C ASP A 8 -8.88 -1.69 9.11
N VAL A 9 -8.98 -0.88 8.05
CA VAL A 9 -7.84 -0.58 7.17
C VAL A 9 -6.83 0.29 7.91
N GLU A 10 -7.28 1.33 8.62
CA GLU A 10 -6.41 2.18 9.44
C GLU A 10 -5.67 1.37 10.51
N LYS A 11 -6.38 0.50 11.23
CA LYS A 11 -5.78 -0.40 12.22
C LYS A 11 -4.68 -1.24 11.58
N LYS A 12 -4.95 -1.84 10.41
CA LYS A 12 -3.96 -2.71 9.77
C LYS A 12 -2.72 -1.96 9.29
N LEU A 13 -2.90 -0.74 8.78
CA LEU A 13 -1.79 0.13 8.39
C LEU A 13 -0.95 0.55 9.59
N ASN A 14 -1.58 0.84 10.73
CA ASN A 14 -0.86 1.14 11.97
C ASN A 14 -0.04 -0.07 12.46
N GLU A 15 -0.60 -1.28 12.45
CA GLU A 15 0.16 -2.51 12.81
C GLU A 15 1.40 -2.70 11.92
N ILE A 16 1.27 -2.45 10.62
CA ILE A 16 2.39 -2.54 9.66
C ILE A 16 3.46 -1.49 10.00
N ALA A 17 3.03 -0.25 10.24
CA ALA A 17 3.92 0.87 10.55
C ALA A 17 4.67 0.66 11.87
N GLU A 18 3.99 0.18 12.91
CA GLU A 18 4.58 -0.20 14.19
C GLU A 18 5.60 -1.34 14.02
N GLY A 19 5.24 -2.39 13.30
CA GLY A 19 6.15 -3.52 13.03
C GLY A 19 7.41 -3.14 12.27
N ALA A 20 7.34 -2.10 11.43
CA ALA A 20 8.46 -1.54 10.69
C ALA A 20 9.15 -0.36 11.40
N ASN A 21 8.66 0.05 12.57
CA ASN A 21 9.12 1.22 13.34
C ASN A 21 9.16 2.53 12.52
N ILE A 22 8.10 2.82 11.77
CA ILE A 22 7.96 4.04 10.97
C ILE A 22 6.60 4.70 11.20
N PRO A 23 6.42 6.00 10.86
CA PRO A 23 5.11 6.63 10.82
C PRO A 23 4.18 5.94 9.82
N VAL A 24 2.87 5.96 10.10
CA VAL A 24 1.87 5.30 9.25
C VAL A 24 1.81 5.91 7.86
N GLU A 25 2.00 7.23 7.76
CA GLU A 25 2.06 7.97 6.49
C GLU A 25 3.23 7.49 5.64
N THR A 26 4.38 7.26 6.27
CA THR A 26 5.59 6.72 5.61
C THR A 26 5.36 5.30 5.11
N ALA A 27 4.72 4.44 5.94
CA ALA A 27 4.37 3.08 5.54
C ALA A 27 3.43 3.08 4.31
N VAL A 28 2.40 3.93 4.31
CA VAL A 28 1.49 4.10 3.17
C VAL A 28 2.25 4.56 1.93
N GLN A 29 3.13 5.55 2.07
CA GLN A 29 3.95 6.04 0.96
C GLN A 29 4.81 4.92 0.35
N TYR A 30 5.46 4.12 1.19
CA TYR A 30 6.29 3.00 0.75
C TYR A 30 5.49 1.91 0.03
N ILE A 31 4.31 1.56 0.56
CA ILE A 31 3.42 0.60 -0.08
C ILE A 31 3.01 1.09 -1.48
N LEU A 32 2.59 2.35 -1.59
CA LEU A 32 2.14 2.93 -2.86
C LEU A 32 3.29 3.07 -3.86
N ASP A 33 4.46 3.52 -3.42
CA ASP A 33 5.66 3.64 -4.24
C ASP A 33 6.06 2.29 -4.84
N GLN A 34 6.11 1.25 -4.00
CA GLN A 34 6.45 -0.10 -4.45
C GLN A 34 5.36 -0.73 -5.29
N TYR A 35 4.09 -0.40 -5.05
CA TYR A 35 3.00 -0.85 -5.90
C TYR A 35 3.10 -0.28 -7.33
N VAL A 36 3.43 1.01 -7.46
CA VAL A 36 3.48 1.72 -8.75
C VAL A 36 4.75 1.40 -9.53
N ASN A 37 5.90 1.34 -8.86
CA ASN A 37 7.20 1.26 -9.53
C ASN A 37 7.66 -0.17 -9.85
N ASN A 38 7.06 -1.20 -9.23
CA ASN A 38 7.40 -2.58 -9.52
C ASN A 38 6.53 -3.17 -10.66
N PRO A 39 7.12 -3.92 -11.60
CA PRO A 39 6.37 -4.57 -12.67
C PRO A 39 5.23 -5.47 -12.14
N GLY A 40 4.04 -5.30 -12.73
CA GLY A 40 2.86 -6.13 -12.45
C GLY A 40 1.84 -5.52 -11.50
N GLY A 41 2.12 -4.37 -10.88
CA GLY A 41 1.12 -3.61 -10.13
C GLY A 41 0.02 -3.09 -11.06
N ALA A 42 -1.22 -3.52 -10.87
CA ALA A 42 -2.35 -3.09 -11.69
C ALA A 42 -3.70 -3.19 -10.98
N ILE A 43 -4.64 -2.32 -11.33
CA ILE A 43 -6.05 -2.42 -10.93
C ILE A 43 -6.87 -2.75 -12.19
N TYR A 44 -7.48 -3.92 -12.21
CA TYR A 44 -8.38 -4.31 -13.28
C TYR A 44 -9.83 -4.10 -12.86
N ALA A 45 -10.62 -3.57 -13.77
CA ALA A 45 -12.07 -3.46 -13.62
C ALA A 45 -12.76 -4.47 -14.54
N GLY A 46 -13.85 -5.06 -14.06
CA GLY A 46 -14.69 -5.94 -14.87
C GLY A 46 -16.12 -5.96 -14.38
N THR A 47 -17.03 -6.46 -15.21
CA THR A 47 -18.43 -6.63 -14.80
C THR A 47 -18.57 -7.87 -13.91
N TRP A 48 -19.31 -7.72 -12.81
CA TRP A 48 -19.70 -8.83 -11.95
C TRP A 48 -21.07 -9.33 -12.39
N ARG A 49 -21.10 -10.40 -13.18
CA ARG A 49 -22.35 -10.84 -13.83
C ARG A 49 -23.41 -11.37 -12.87
N SER A 50 -23.02 -11.95 -11.73
CA SER A 50 -23.95 -12.50 -10.74
C SER A 50 -24.51 -11.46 -9.77
N ALA A 51 -23.88 -10.29 -9.65
CA ALA A 51 -24.35 -9.18 -8.85
C ALA A 51 -24.19 -7.91 -9.69
N ARG A 52 -25.30 -7.37 -10.22
CA ARG A 52 -25.33 -6.23 -11.18
C ARG A 52 -24.42 -5.07 -10.75
N GLY A 53 -23.14 -5.14 -11.11
CA GLY A 53 -22.13 -4.26 -10.53
C GLY A 53 -20.74 -4.47 -11.14
N MET A 54 -19.78 -3.71 -10.62
CA MET A 54 -18.38 -3.76 -11.02
C MET A 54 -17.58 -4.56 -9.99
N ARG A 55 -16.63 -5.34 -10.47
CA ARG A 55 -15.57 -5.91 -9.64
C ARG A 55 -14.25 -5.22 -9.97
N TYR A 56 -13.45 -5.01 -8.94
CA TYR A 56 -12.10 -4.53 -9.06
C TYR A 56 -11.16 -5.59 -8.52
N VAL A 57 -10.09 -5.88 -9.26
CA VAL A 57 -9.04 -6.80 -8.84
C VAL A 57 -7.76 -6.01 -8.73
N VAL A 58 -7.22 -5.95 -7.51
CA VAL A 58 -5.91 -5.37 -7.25
C VAL A 58 -4.88 -6.48 -7.44
N GLN A 59 -4.09 -6.38 -8.51
CA GLN A 59 -2.93 -7.23 -8.71
C GLN A 59 -1.72 -6.55 -8.06
N TRP A 60 -1.11 -7.25 -7.09
CA TRP A 60 0.16 -6.83 -6.51
C TRP A 60 1.32 -7.11 -7.49
N PRO A 61 2.40 -6.31 -7.46
CA PRO A 61 3.57 -6.53 -8.30
C PRO A 61 4.15 -7.95 -8.17
N PHE A 62 4.72 -8.45 -9.27
CA PHE A 62 5.23 -9.83 -9.33
C PHE A 62 6.50 -10.04 -8.48
N LEU A 63 7.23 -8.96 -8.22
CA LEU A 63 8.45 -8.95 -7.45
C LEU A 63 8.22 -8.19 -6.15
N SER A 64 8.78 -8.72 -5.07
CA SER A 64 8.85 -7.99 -3.81
C SER A 64 9.61 -6.68 -4.03
N GLY A 65 8.97 -5.58 -3.64
CA GLY A 65 9.62 -4.28 -3.63
C GLY A 65 10.72 -4.22 -2.58
N PHE A 66 11.85 -3.59 -2.91
CA PHE A 66 12.92 -3.31 -1.96
C PHE A 66 13.13 -1.80 -1.88
N LEU A 67 12.89 -1.24 -0.69
CA LEU A 67 13.27 0.12 -0.37
C LEU A 67 14.59 0.08 0.38
N LYS A 68 15.63 0.64 -0.24
CA LYS A 68 16.95 0.80 0.35
C LYS A 68 17.18 2.28 0.58
N LEU A 69 17.10 2.68 1.85
CA LEU A 69 17.32 4.04 2.29
C LEU A 69 18.77 4.20 2.73
N LYS A 70 19.38 5.34 2.44
CA LYS A 70 20.63 5.75 3.07
C LYS A 70 20.38 6.17 4.51
N GLU A 71 21.45 6.25 5.30
CA GLU A 71 21.35 6.58 6.73
C GLU A 71 20.66 7.92 7.00
N ASP A 72 20.88 8.91 6.13
CA ASP A 72 20.26 10.24 6.18
C ASP A 72 18.78 10.25 5.76
N GLU A 73 18.30 9.18 5.15
CA GLU A 73 16.91 9.00 4.69
C GLU A 73 16.09 8.13 5.65
N VAL A 74 16.72 7.54 6.67
CA VAL A 74 16.02 6.74 7.69
C VAL A 74 15.27 7.67 8.65
N VAL A 75 13.96 7.46 8.78
CA VAL A 75 13.17 8.13 9.81
C VAL A 75 13.63 7.63 11.18
N ARG A 76 14.32 8.49 11.94
CA ARG A 76 14.63 8.24 13.36
C ARG A 76 13.48 8.77 14.21
N ARG A 77 12.84 7.90 14.99
CA ARG A 77 12.02 8.35 16.13
C ARG A 77 12.94 8.46 17.34
N GLU A 78 12.87 9.60 18.04
CA GLU A 78 13.50 9.80 19.35
C GLU A 78 12.89 8.87 20.41
#